data_AF-A0A2E8KLN0-F1
#
_entry.id   AF-A0A2E8KLN0-F1
#
_cell.length_a   1.000
_cell.length_b   1.000
_cell.length_c   1.000
_cell.angle_alpha   90.00
_cell.angle_beta   90.00
_cell.angle_gamma   90.00
#
_symmetry.space_group_name_H-M   'P 1'
#
loop_
_entity.id
_entity.type
_entity.pdbx_description
1 polymer ?
#
loop_
_entity_poly.entity_id
_entity_poly.type
_entity_poly.pdbx_seq_one_letter_code
_entity_poly.pdbx_strand_id
1 'polypeptide(L)'
;MNTSRLNLALVIAGVVAFYSTMSEAKDQRQPNIVVIMADDLGYSDIGCYGGEIDTPHLDSLAANGLRFSQFYNTAKCHSSRVSLLTGQYCIAAGEVSLSHAVTSAEVLRDAGYFTAMTGKWHLRREPTDFGFDR
;
A
#
# COMPACT_ATOMS: atom_id res chain seq x y z
N MET A 1 5.80 57.63 -22.93
CA MET A 1 5.70 56.16 -22.75
C MET A 1 4.28 55.84 -22.30
N ASN A 2 3.58 54.96 -23.01
CA ASN A 2 2.14 54.76 -22.87
C ASN A 2 1.83 53.87 -21.65
N THR A 3 1.48 54.48 -20.53
CA THR A 3 1.24 53.84 -19.22
C THR A 3 0.17 52.74 -19.29
N SER A 4 -0.78 52.85 -20.21
CA SER A 4 -1.80 51.83 -20.49
C SER A 4 -1.23 50.50 -20.99
N ARG A 5 -0.17 50.53 -21.80
CA ARG A 5 0.49 49.31 -22.31
C ARG A 5 1.31 48.60 -21.23
N LEU A 6 1.87 49.36 -20.29
CA LEU A 6 2.64 48.81 -19.17
C LEU A 6 1.73 48.12 -18.15
N ASN A 7 0.59 48.73 -17.83
CA ASN A 7 -0.42 48.14 -16.94
C ASN A 7 -1.03 46.85 -17.53
N LEU A 8 -1.31 46.83 -18.84
CA LEU A 8 -1.82 45.63 -19.51
C LEU A 8 -0.80 44.49 -19.51
N ALA A 9 0.48 44.78 -19.75
CA ALA A 9 1.55 43.78 -19.70
C ALA A 9 1.73 43.20 -18.29
N LEU A 10 1.62 44.02 -17.25
CA LEU A 10 1.67 43.60 -15.84
C LEU A 10 0.50 42.69 -15.45
N VAL A 11 -0.71 43.01 -15.90
CA VAL A 11 -1.89 42.15 -15.67
C VAL A 11 -1.74 40.81 -16.38
N ILE A 12 -1.29 40.79 -17.63
CA ILE A 12 -1.07 39.53 -18.38
C ILE A 12 0.02 38.69 -17.70
N ALA A 13 1.13 39.29 -17.29
CA ALA A 13 2.20 38.59 -16.59
C ALA A 13 1.74 38.01 -15.24
N GLY A 14 0.91 38.77 -14.49
CA GLY A 14 0.31 38.29 -13.24
C GLY A 14 -0.66 37.14 -13.43
N VAL A 15 -1.49 37.18 -14.47
CA VAL A 15 -2.43 36.11 -14.82
C VAL A 15 -1.67 34.85 -15.25
N VAL A 16 -0.66 34.98 -16.11
CA VAL A 16 0.16 33.83 -16.55
C VAL A 16 0.89 33.18 -15.36
N ALA A 17 1.49 33.98 -14.47
CA ALA A 17 2.14 33.46 -13.27
C ALA A 17 1.17 32.72 -12.33
N PHE A 18 -0.06 33.23 -12.18
CA PHE A 18 -1.11 32.58 -11.40
C PHE A 18 -1.58 31.25 -11.99
N TYR A 19 -1.71 31.17 -13.33
CA TYR A 19 -2.04 29.92 -14.03
C TYR A 19 -0.91 28.88 -13.94
N SER A 20 0.35 29.30 -13.99
CA SER A 20 1.49 28.39 -13.83
C SER A 20 1.55 27.76 -12.43
N THR A 21 1.19 28.50 -11.37
CA THR A 21 1.11 27.94 -10.00
C THR A 21 -0.06 26.98 -9.79
N MET A 22 -1.14 27.12 -10.55
CA MET A 22 -2.30 26.19 -10.50
C MET A 22 -2.03 24.88 -11.25
N SER A 23 -1.13 24.89 -12.24
CA SER A 23 -0.86 23.74 -13.11
C SER A 23 0.12 22.72 -12.52
N GLU A 24 0.66 22.96 -11.33
CA GLU A 24 1.54 22.01 -10.62
C GLU A 24 0.74 21.11 -9.66
N ALA A 25 -0.49 20.77 -10.05
CA ALA A 25 -1.12 19.55 -9.56
C ALA A 25 -0.33 18.38 -10.15
N LYS A 26 0.71 17.95 -9.42
CA LYS A 26 1.36 16.66 -9.65
C LYS A 26 0.23 15.65 -9.82
N ASP A 27 0.19 14.99 -10.97
CA ASP A 27 -0.76 13.92 -11.27
C ASP A 27 -0.50 12.79 -10.25
N GLN A 28 -0.99 12.96 -9.03
CA GLN A 28 -0.87 12.03 -7.92
C GLN A 28 -1.90 10.94 -8.17
N ARG A 29 -1.66 10.18 -9.24
CA ARG A 29 -2.38 8.94 -9.48
C ARG A 29 -2.21 8.09 -8.24
N GLN A 30 -3.33 7.66 -7.69
CA GLN A 30 -3.36 6.71 -6.59
C GLN A 30 -2.47 5.51 -6.96
N PRO A 31 -1.46 5.15 -6.15
CA PRO A 31 -0.52 4.11 -6.50
C PRO A 31 -1.20 2.74 -6.44
N ASN A 32 -0.85 1.82 -7.34
CA ASN A 32 -1.27 0.43 -7.17
C ASN A 32 -0.55 -0.19 -5.97
N ILE A 33 -1.30 -0.85 -5.08
CA ILE A 33 -0.77 -1.51 -3.90
C ILE A 33 -0.79 -3.02 -4.13
N VAL A 34 0.38 -3.65 -4.10
CA VAL A 34 0.51 -5.11 -4.23
C VAL A 34 1.18 -5.65 -2.98
N VAL A 35 0.48 -6.51 -2.24
CA VAL A 35 0.99 -7.19 -1.05
C VAL A 35 1.28 -8.65 -1.41
N ILE A 36 2.55 -9.04 -1.33
CA ILE A 36 2.98 -10.43 -1.51
C ILE A 36 3.25 -11.02 -0.14
N MET A 37 2.45 -12.03 0.25
CA MET A 37 2.58 -12.71 1.54
C MET A 37 2.94 -14.19 1.33
N ALA A 38 4.15 -14.57 1.72
CA ALA A 38 4.57 -15.96 1.79
C ALA A 38 4.03 -16.64 3.07
N ASP A 39 3.89 -17.97 3.03
CA ASP A 39 3.49 -18.80 4.17
C ASP A 39 4.67 -19.68 4.59
N ASP A 40 4.96 -19.72 5.88
CA ASP A 40 6.06 -20.50 6.48
C ASP A 40 7.46 -20.25 5.87
N LEU A 41 7.74 -19.00 5.49
CA LEU A 41 9.06 -18.57 5.01
C LEU A 41 9.99 -18.18 6.19
N GLY A 42 11.11 -18.87 6.32
CA GLY A 42 12.15 -18.60 7.31
C GLY A 42 12.94 -17.33 7.00
N TYR A 43 13.43 -16.67 8.06
CA TYR A 43 14.22 -15.44 7.92
C TYR A 43 15.50 -15.66 7.10
N SER A 44 16.13 -16.84 7.25
CA SER A 44 17.37 -17.22 6.56
C SER A 44 17.15 -17.95 5.24
N ASP A 45 15.93 -17.96 4.69
CA ASP A 45 15.65 -18.69 3.44
C ASP A 45 15.99 -17.85 2.20
N ILE A 46 15.82 -16.53 2.26
CA ILE A 46 16.06 -15.61 1.13
C ILE A 46 17.55 -15.24 1.06
N GLY A 47 18.12 -15.23 -0.15
CA GLY A 47 19.52 -14.90 -0.42
C GLY A 47 19.97 -13.56 0.17
N CYS A 48 19.18 -12.49 0.06
CA CYS A 48 19.52 -11.18 0.62
C CYS A 48 19.58 -11.13 2.16
N TYR A 49 19.13 -12.18 2.85
CA TYR A 49 19.31 -12.37 4.30
C TYR A 49 20.37 -13.43 4.65
N GLY A 50 21.14 -13.91 3.66
CA GLY A 50 22.19 -14.91 3.82
C GLY A 50 21.73 -16.35 3.61
N GLY A 51 20.56 -16.57 3.00
CA GLY A 51 20.07 -17.90 2.66
C GLY A 51 20.81 -18.56 1.51
N GLU A 52 20.76 -19.90 1.46
CA GLU A 52 21.40 -20.72 0.44
C GLU A 52 20.52 -20.95 -0.81
N ILE A 53 19.23 -20.60 -0.73
CA ILE A 53 18.27 -20.77 -1.83
C ILE A 53 18.45 -19.62 -2.83
N ASP A 54 18.49 -19.95 -4.12
CA ASP A 54 18.58 -18.96 -5.19
C ASP A 54 17.24 -18.21 -5.34
N THR A 55 17.21 -16.95 -4.87
CA THR A 55 16.01 -16.09 -4.85
C THR A 55 16.20 -14.78 -5.62
N PRO A 56 16.63 -14.82 -6.91
CA PRO A 56 17.16 -13.65 -7.61
C PRO A 56 16.14 -12.51 -7.76
N HIS A 57 14.84 -12.84 -7.87
CA HIS A 57 13.78 -11.83 -7.96
C HIS A 57 13.52 -11.13 -6.61
N LEU A 58 13.55 -11.86 -5.49
CA LEU A 58 13.40 -11.27 -4.16
C LEU A 58 14.63 -10.43 -3.80
N ASP A 59 15.81 -10.90 -4.19
CA ASP A 59 17.07 -10.18 -3.97
C ASP A 59 17.09 -8.88 -4.78
N SER A 60 16.59 -8.91 -6.02
CA SER A 60 16.43 -7.71 -6.85
C SER A 60 15.44 -6.71 -6.24
N LEU A 61 14.29 -7.17 -5.72
CA LEU A 61 13.34 -6.30 -5.03
C LEU A 61 13.96 -5.65 -3.77
N ALA A 62 14.72 -6.44 -3.00
CA ALA A 62 15.39 -5.95 -1.81
C ALA A 62 16.51 -4.94 -2.11
N ALA A 63 17.27 -5.14 -3.19
CA ALA A 63 18.33 -4.23 -3.62
C ALA A 63 17.80 -2.89 -4.16
N ASN A 64 16.60 -2.89 -4.73
CA ASN A 64 15.95 -1.72 -5.32
C ASN A 64 14.86 -1.10 -4.42
N GLY A 65 14.77 -1.54 -3.18
CA GLY A 65 13.72 -1.14 -2.24
C GLY A 65 14.22 -0.95 -0.82
N LEU A 66 13.29 -0.94 0.12
CA LEU A 66 13.60 -0.91 1.54
C LEU A 66 13.57 -2.34 2.10
N ARG A 67 14.64 -2.73 2.81
CA ARG A 67 14.77 -4.03 3.46
C ARG A 67 14.84 -3.88 4.97
N PHE A 68 14.10 -4.72 5.70
CA PHE A 68 14.03 -4.68 7.16
C PHE A 68 14.80 -5.84 7.78
N SER A 69 15.80 -5.57 8.61
CA SER A 69 16.45 -6.61 9.43
C SER A 69 15.63 -7.02 10.66
N GLN A 70 14.62 -6.22 11.04
CA GLN A 70 13.83 -6.39 12.26
C GLN A 70 12.34 -6.13 11.96
N PHE A 71 11.71 -7.08 11.28
CA PHE A 71 10.27 -7.13 11.03
C PHE A 71 9.69 -8.39 11.67
N TYR A 72 8.53 -8.28 12.34
CA TYR A 72 7.95 -9.36 13.13
C TYR A 72 6.53 -9.66 12.70
N ASN A 73 6.18 -10.95 12.75
CA ASN A 73 4.82 -11.45 12.61
C ASN A 73 4.38 -12.10 13.93
N THR A 74 3.16 -12.61 14.01
CA THR A 74 2.64 -13.23 15.25
C THR A 74 2.94 -14.74 15.35
N ALA A 75 3.94 -15.24 14.64
CA ALA A 75 4.43 -16.64 14.60
C ALA A 75 3.40 -17.73 14.22
N LYS A 76 2.16 -17.36 13.89
CA LYS A 76 1.08 -18.26 13.45
C LYS A 76 0.35 -17.67 12.26
N CYS A 77 0.13 -18.49 11.23
CA CYS A 77 -0.43 -18.07 9.95
C CYS A 77 -1.75 -17.31 10.08
N HIS A 78 -2.75 -17.83 10.83
CA HIS A 78 -4.04 -17.13 11.00
C HIS A 78 -3.89 -15.80 11.75
N SER A 79 -3.16 -15.78 12.88
CA SER A 79 -2.97 -14.57 13.67
C SER A 79 -2.19 -13.49 12.91
N SER A 80 -1.21 -13.90 12.10
CA SER A 80 -0.42 -12.98 11.27
C SER A 80 -1.28 -12.38 10.17
N ARG A 81 -2.17 -13.17 9.55
CA ARG A 81 -3.12 -12.69 8.53
C ARG A 81 -4.12 -11.71 9.11
N VAL A 82 -4.73 -12.03 10.26
CA VAL A 82 -5.64 -11.10 10.95
C VAL A 82 -4.93 -9.78 11.27
N SER A 83 -3.71 -9.85 11.82
CA SER A 83 -2.98 -8.65 12.21
C SER A 83 -2.54 -7.82 11.01
N LEU A 84 -2.14 -8.47 9.90
CA LEU A 84 -1.81 -7.79 8.65
C LEU A 84 -3.02 -7.07 8.04
N LEU A 85 -4.18 -7.73 8.04
CA LEU A 85 -5.39 -7.18 7.41
C LEU A 85 -6.02 -6.07 8.24
N THR A 86 -5.97 -6.14 9.57
CA THR A 86 -6.71 -5.21 10.45
C THR A 86 -5.83 -4.16 11.11
N GLY A 87 -4.50 -4.35 11.12
CA GLY A 87 -3.58 -3.53 11.90
C GLY A 87 -3.72 -3.72 13.41
N GLN A 88 -4.44 -4.76 13.87
CA GLN A 88 -4.67 -5.06 15.28
C GLN A 88 -4.21 -6.47 15.63
N TYR A 89 -3.82 -6.71 16.89
CA TYR A 89 -3.55 -8.07 17.34
C TYR A 89 -4.78 -8.97 17.16
N CYS A 90 -4.55 -10.23 16.79
CA CYS A 90 -5.59 -11.20 16.44
C CYS A 90 -6.75 -11.26 17.45
N ILE A 91 -6.45 -11.31 18.75
CA ILE A 91 -7.48 -11.35 19.81
C ILE A 91 -8.32 -10.07 19.81
N ALA A 92 -7.70 -8.90 19.65
CA ALA A 92 -8.39 -7.62 19.64
C ALA A 92 -9.33 -7.49 18.42
N ALA A 93 -8.95 -8.06 17.29
CA ALA A 93 -9.72 -8.05 16.05
C ALA A 93 -10.89 -9.06 16.00
N GLY A 94 -11.12 -9.85 17.06
CA GLY A 94 -12.14 -10.91 17.05
C GLY A 94 -11.68 -12.20 16.38
N GLU A 95 -10.37 -12.47 16.45
CA GLU A 95 -9.71 -13.66 15.94
C GLU A 95 -9.98 -13.92 14.45
N VAL A 96 -10.08 -15.19 14.05
CA VAL A 96 -10.35 -15.61 12.66
C VAL A 96 -11.73 -15.21 12.16
N SER A 97 -12.60 -14.65 13.01
CA SER A 97 -13.91 -14.16 12.60
C SER A 97 -13.91 -12.70 12.16
N LEU A 98 -12.82 -11.96 12.43
CA LEU A 98 -12.70 -10.52 12.15
C LEU A 98 -13.89 -9.71 12.71
N SER A 99 -14.47 -10.13 13.83
CA SER A 99 -15.73 -9.57 14.33
C SER A 99 -15.60 -8.19 14.96
N HIS A 100 -14.38 -7.73 15.28
CA HIS A 100 -14.14 -6.49 16.03
C HIS A 100 -13.28 -5.47 15.27
N ALA A 101 -12.93 -5.73 14.01
CA ALA A 101 -12.09 -4.84 13.23
C ALA A 101 -12.47 -4.85 11.75
N VAL A 102 -12.25 -3.71 11.09
CA VAL A 102 -12.30 -3.61 9.62
C VAL A 102 -10.96 -4.01 9.03
N THR A 103 -11.00 -4.55 7.83
CA THR A 103 -9.81 -4.90 7.05
C THR A 103 -9.32 -3.72 6.22
N SER A 104 -8.04 -3.74 5.87
CA SER A 104 -7.42 -2.79 4.95
C SER A 104 -8.07 -2.83 3.57
N ALA A 105 -8.62 -3.97 3.14
CA ALA A 105 -9.37 -4.07 1.89
C ALA A 105 -10.67 -3.26 1.94
N GLU A 106 -11.43 -3.30 3.04
CA GLU A 106 -12.63 -2.46 3.20
C GLU A 106 -12.28 -0.98 3.16
N VAL A 107 -11.22 -0.58 3.85
CA VAL A 107 -10.73 0.82 3.88
C VAL A 107 -10.27 1.27 2.48
N LEU A 108 -9.53 0.42 1.75
CA LEU A 108 -9.06 0.73 0.41
C LEU A 108 -10.19 0.79 -0.61
N ARG A 109 -11.17 -0.10 -0.51
CA ARG A 109 -12.37 -0.09 -1.37
C ARG A 109 -13.14 1.22 -1.21
N ASP A 110 -13.35 1.67 0.02
CA ASP A 110 -14.01 2.95 0.31
C ASP A 110 -13.21 4.16 -0.21
N ALA A 111 -11.88 4.02 -0.34
CA ALA A 111 -10.99 5.02 -0.95
C ALA A 111 -10.96 4.99 -2.50
N GLY A 112 -11.75 4.11 -3.13
CA GLY A 112 -11.88 4.02 -4.58
C GLY A 112 -10.97 2.99 -5.26
N TYR A 113 -10.30 2.12 -4.49
CA TYR A 113 -9.51 1.03 -5.05
C TYR A 113 -10.40 -0.14 -5.47
N PHE A 114 -10.04 -0.76 -6.59
CA PHE A 114 -10.41 -2.16 -6.83
C PHE A 114 -9.51 -3.05 -5.98
N THR A 115 -10.11 -3.92 -5.19
CA THR A 115 -9.39 -4.80 -4.26
C THR A 115 -9.53 -6.26 -4.67
N ALA A 116 -8.43 -7.00 -4.70
CA ALA A 116 -8.45 -8.40 -5.07
C ALA A 116 -7.48 -9.22 -4.22
N MET A 117 -7.86 -10.46 -3.95
CA MET A 117 -7.06 -11.43 -3.24
C MET A 117 -6.93 -12.72 -4.06
N THR A 118 -5.72 -13.27 -4.09
CA THR A 118 -5.46 -14.60 -4.62
C THR A 118 -4.58 -15.37 -3.66
N GLY A 119 -4.89 -16.65 -3.46
CA GLY A 119 -4.15 -17.54 -2.57
C GLY A 119 -4.88 -17.82 -1.25
N LYS A 120 -4.10 -18.01 -0.18
CA LYS A 120 -4.60 -18.56 1.09
C LYS A 120 -5.29 -17.51 1.95
N TRP A 121 -6.58 -17.73 2.25
CA TRP A 121 -7.34 -16.91 3.21
C TRP A 121 -7.11 -17.33 4.66
N HIS A 122 -7.50 -18.56 5.02
CA HIS A 122 -7.33 -19.16 6.36
C HIS A 122 -8.07 -18.45 7.50
N LEU A 123 -9.10 -17.65 7.20
CA LEU A 123 -10.02 -17.07 8.18
C LEU A 123 -11.44 -17.61 7.94
N ARG A 124 -12.40 -17.27 8.81
CA ARG A 124 -13.81 -17.60 8.58
C ARG A 124 -14.38 -16.75 7.44
N ARG A 125 -15.49 -17.22 6.84
CA ARG A 125 -16.17 -16.55 5.72
C ARG A 125 -15.25 -16.37 4.50
N GLU A 126 -15.75 -15.77 3.44
CA GLU A 126 -14.98 -15.57 2.21
C GLU A 126 -14.28 -14.20 2.22
N PRO A 127 -13.14 -14.02 1.51
CA PRO A 127 -12.49 -12.71 1.38
C PRO A 127 -13.45 -11.60 0.90
N THR A 128 -14.41 -11.95 0.06
CA THR A 128 -15.42 -11.02 -0.47
C THR A 128 -16.40 -10.50 0.58
N ASP A 129 -16.51 -11.18 1.73
CA ASP A 129 -17.24 -10.68 2.89
C ASP A 129 -16.46 -9.57 3.64
N PHE A 130 -15.17 -9.35 3.33
CA PHE A 130 -14.25 -8.47 4.04
C PHE A 130 -13.47 -7.56 3.10
N GLY A 131 -14.18 -6.85 2.24
CA GLY A 131 -13.58 -5.76 1.47
C GLY A 131 -13.12 -6.13 0.08
N PHE A 132 -12.71 -7.37 -0.18
CA PHE A 132 -12.20 -7.78 -1.49
C PHE A 132 -13.30 -7.89 -2.54
N ASP A 133 -13.08 -7.33 -3.72
CA ASP A 133 -14.01 -7.42 -4.86
C ASP A 133 -13.84 -8.74 -5.63
N ARG A 134 -12.65 -9.35 -5.52
CA ARG A 134 -12.29 -10.59 -6.23
C ARG A 134 -11.34 -11.48 -5.44
#